data_AF-A0A650CMX2-F1
#
_entry.id   AF-A0A650CMX2-F1
#
_cell.length_a   1.000
_cell.length_b   1.000
_cell.length_c   1.000
_cell.angle_alpha   90.00
_cell.angle_beta   90.00
_cell.angle_gamma   90.00
#
_symmetry.space_group_name_H-M   'P 1'
#
loop_
_entity.id
_entity.type
_entity.pdbx_description
1 polymer ?
#
loop_
_entity_poly.entity_id
_entity_poly.type
_entity_poly.pdbx_seq_one_letter_code
_entity_poly.pdbx_strand_id
1 'polypeptide(L)'
;MEGLAFLMQAIALKLGFEITSYQDYFTLIDYLSYKLNDGEMVKLYVNSERLHGEYHPRPQGESEFKFRVDNLFKLIKKLEKITEFSD
;
A
#
# COMPACT_ATOMS: atom_id res chain seq x y z
N MET A 1 9.76 -3.07 -0.08
CA MET A 1 8.53 -3.17 -0.91
C MET A 1 7.91 -4.55 -0.81
N GLU A 2 8.71 -5.62 -0.87
CA GLU A 2 8.24 -7.01 -0.71
C GLU A 2 7.33 -7.24 0.52
N GLY A 3 7.68 -6.66 1.68
CA GLY A 3 6.83 -6.75 2.88
C GLY A 3 5.43 -6.15 2.74
N LEU A 4 5.28 -5.01 2.03
CA LEU A 4 3.96 -4.41 1.75
C LEU A 4 3.16 -5.33 0.82
N ALA A 5 3.81 -5.89 -0.20
CA ALA A 5 3.17 -6.78 -1.16
C ALA A 5 2.58 -8.03 -0.48
N PHE A 6 3.31 -8.66 0.45
CA PHE A 6 2.82 -9.82 1.20
C PHE A 6 1.61 -9.48 2.09
N LEU A 7 1.65 -8.34 2.80
CA LEU A 7 0.52 -7.89 3.62
C LEU A 7 -0.73 -7.66 2.77
N MET A 8 -0.57 -7.01 1.62
CA MET A 8 -1.68 -6.76 0.70
C MET A 8 -2.23 -8.05 0.08
N GLN A 9 -1.38 -9.01 -0.27
CA GLN A 9 -1.81 -10.34 -0.73
C GLN A 9 -2.62 -11.09 0.34
N ALA A 10 -2.16 -11.05 1.60
CA ALA A 10 -2.89 -11.67 2.71
C ALA A 10 -4.28 -11.03 2.90
N ILE A 11 -4.37 -9.71 2.82
CA ILE A 11 -5.65 -8.99 2.89
C ILE A 11 -6.55 -9.35 1.71
N ALA A 12 -6.01 -9.35 0.49
CA ALA A 12 -6.76 -9.75 -0.71
C ALA A 12 -7.34 -11.16 -0.55
N LEU A 13 -6.53 -12.11 -0.10
CA LEU A 13 -6.96 -13.49 0.13
C LEU A 13 -8.07 -13.59 1.17
N LYS A 14 -7.95 -12.88 2.31
CA LYS A 14 -9.03 -12.80 3.33
C LYS A 14 -10.33 -12.23 2.76
N LEU A 15 -10.26 -11.34 1.77
CA LEU A 15 -11.41 -10.74 1.11
C LEU A 15 -11.96 -11.56 -0.07
N GLY A 16 -11.32 -12.69 -0.41
CA GLY A 16 -11.71 -13.51 -1.57
C GLY A 16 -11.24 -12.93 -2.91
N PHE A 17 -10.21 -12.08 -2.91
CA PHE A 17 -9.58 -11.56 -4.11
C PHE A 17 -8.25 -12.27 -4.38
N GLU A 18 -7.83 -12.22 -5.64
CA GLU A 18 -6.51 -12.70 -6.09
C GLU A 18 -5.72 -11.53 -6.67
N ILE A 19 -4.44 -11.43 -6.30
CA ILE A 19 -3.51 -10.46 -6.88
C ILE A 19 -2.69 -11.20 -7.95
N THR A 20 -2.98 -10.90 -9.21
CA THR A 20 -2.35 -11.52 -10.39
C THR A 20 -1.44 -10.56 -11.13
N SER A 21 -1.62 -9.25 -10.91
CA SER A 21 -0.89 -8.18 -11.58
C SER A 21 -0.52 -7.06 -10.61
N TYR A 22 0.42 -6.22 -11.04
CA TYR A 22 0.78 -5.02 -10.28
C TYR A 22 -0.41 -4.05 -10.09
N GLN A 23 -1.31 -3.96 -11.07
CA GLN A 23 -2.49 -3.09 -11.02
C GLN A 23 -3.47 -3.54 -9.91
N ASP A 24 -3.49 -4.82 -9.57
CA ASP A 24 -4.41 -5.38 -8.58
C ASP A 24 -4.11 -4.85 -7.16
N TYR A 25 -2.86 -4.50 -6.87
CA TYR A 25 -2.50 -3.84 -5.61
C TYR A 25 -3.17 -2.47 -5.48
N PHE A 26 -3.16 -1.67 -6.54
CA PHE A 26 -3.84 -0.38 -6.54
C PHE A 26 -5.36 -0.56 -6.39
N THR A 27 -5.95 -1.49 -7.14
CA THR A 27 -7.39 -1.81 -7.06
C THR A 27 -7.79 -2.23 -5.65
N LEU A 28 -6.96 -3.03 -4.96
CA LEU A 28 -7.20 -3.41 -3.57
C LEU A 28 -7.23 -2.19 -2.64
N ILE A 29 -6.28 -1.27 -2.77
CA ILE A 29 -6.24 -0.05 -1.97
C ILE A 29 -7.44 0.85 -2.24
N ASP A 30 -7.83 0.98 -3.50
CA ASP A 30 -9.01 1.78 -3.88
C ASP A 30 -10.30 1.19 -3.28
N TYR A 31 -10.45 -0.14 -3.34
CA TYR A 31 -11.53 -0.86 -2.67
C TYR A 31 -11.55 -0.63 -1.15
N LEU A 32 -10.40 -0.78 -0.48
CA LEU A 32 -10.31 -0.58 0.97
C LEU A 32 -10.60 0.88 1.37
N SER A 33 -10.08 1.84 0.60
CA SER A 33 -10.36 3.26 0.74
C SER A 33 -11.86 3.55 0.67
N TYR A 34 -12.55 3.00 -0.34
CA TYR A 34 -14.00 3.11 -0.48
C TYR A 34 -14.74 2.44 0.70
N LYS A 35 -14.41 1.18 1.01
CA LYS A 35 -15.08 0.39 2.05
C LYS A 35 -14.97 1.00 3.44
N LEU A 36 -13.83 1.60 3.76
CA LEU A 36 -13.54 2.20 5.06
C LEU A 36 -13.82 3.71 5.11
N ASN A 37 -14.25 4.30 3.99
CA ASN A 37 -14.39 5.75 3.83
C ASN A 37 -13.10 6.50 4.21
N ASP A 38 -11.94 5.98 3.80
CA ASP A 38 -10.61 6.49 4.12
C ASP A 38 -9.78 6.74 2.85
N GLY A 39 -10.07 7.87 2.19
CA GLY A 39 -9.36 8.32 1.00
C GLY A 39 -7.87 8.61 1.20
N GLU A 40 -7.38 8.65 2.45
CA GLU A 40 -5.95 8.79 2.74
C GLU A 40 -5.17 7.57 2.25
N MET A 41 -5.77 6.37 2.27
CA MET A 41 -5.11 5.12 1.89
C MET A 41 -4.51 5.16 0.48
N VAL A 42 -5.25 5.72 -0.49
CA VAL A 42 -4.78 5.88 -1.88
C VAL A 42 -3.54 6.78 -1.94
N LYS A 43 -3.55 7.91 -1.20
CA LYS A 43 -2.42 8.85 -1.16
C LYS A 43 -1.19 8.21 -0.54
N LEU A 44 -1.36 7.47 0.54
CA LEU A 44 -0.26 6.76 1.20
C LEU A 44 0.34 5.72 0.26
N TYR A 45 -0.49 4.95 -0.45
CA TYR A 45 -0.06 3.93 -1.40
C TYR A 45 0.72 4.52 -2.59
N VAL A 46 0.18 5.54 -3.27
CA VAL A 46 0.86 6.16 -4.43
C VAL A 46 2.23 6.74 -4.05
N ASN A 47 2.38 7.27 -2.83
CA ASN A 47 3.68 7.74 -2.34
C ASN A 47 4.61 6.60 -1.93
N SER A 48 4.07 5.46 -1.50
CA SER A 48 4.85 4.26 -1.16
C SER A 48 5.36 3.54 -2.41
N GLU A 49 4.54 3.43 -3.45
CA GLU A 49 4.91 2.82 -4.74
C GLU A 49 6.08 3.54 -5.42
N ARG A 50 6.13 4.85 -5.16
CA ARG A 50 7.22 5.75 -5.48
C ARG A 50 8.52 5.48 -4.68
N LEU A 51 8.62 4.40 -3.91
CA LEU A 51 9.88 3.87 -3.38
C LEU A 51 10.37 2.66 -4.20
N HIS A 52 9.58 2.13 -5.13
CA HIS A 52 10.04 1.05 -6.01
C HIS A 52 11.16 1.56 -6.92
N GLY A 53 12.20 0.74 -7.09
CA GLY A 53 13.34 1.04 -7.96
C GLY A 53 12.93 1.22 -9.43
N GLU A 54 11.89 0.51 -9.88
CA GLU A 54 11.37 0.61 -11.25
C GLU A 54 10.73 1.98 -11.55
N TYR A 55 10.20 2.66 -10.53
CA TYR A 55 9.63 4.00 -10.68
C TYR A 55 10.63 5.12 -10.40
N HIS A 56 11.88 4.78 -10.06
CA HIS A 56 12.92 5.73 -9.64
C HIS A 56 14.19 5.66 -10.49
N PRO A 57 14.14 6.09 -11.77
CA PRO A 57 15.32 6.20 -12.60
C PRO A 57 16.27 7.34 -12.17
N ARG A 58 15.95 8.10 -11.12
CA ARG A 58 16.76 9.20 -10.58
C ARG A 58 16.86 9.14 -9.05
N PRO A 59 17.97 9.60 -8.46
CA PRO A 59 18.10 9.77 -7.02
C PRO A 59 16.97 10.67 -6.50
N GLN A 60 16.23 10.20 -5.49
CA GLN A 60 15.30 11.04 -4.77
C GLN A 60 16.08 11.96 -3.84
N GLY A 61 15.61 13.20 -3.65
CA GLY A 61 16.11 14.02 -2.55
C GLY A 61 15.82 13.35 -1.21
N GLU A 62 16.66 13.60 -0.21
CA GLU A 62 16.55 13.00 1.13
C GLU A 62 15.18 13.28 1.76
N SER A 63 14.65 14.49 1.54
CA SER A 63 13.36 14.92 2.06
C SER A 63 12.19 14.14 1.46
N GLU A 64 12.23 13.89 0.16
CA GLU A 64 11.22 13.16 -0.60
C GLU A 64 11.26 11.67 -0.25
N PHE A 65 12.45 11.11 -0.11
CA PHE A 65 12.63 9.74 0.33
C PHE A 65 12.04 9.54 1.73
N LYS A 66 12.40 10.41 2.68
CA LYS A 66 11.86 10.36 4.05
C LYS A 66 10.33 10.51 4.06
N PHE A 67 9.80 11.47 3.32
CA PHE A 67 8.35 11.67 3.20
C PHE A 67 7.64 10.39 2.72
N ARG A 68 8.19 9.71 1.72
CA ARG A 68 7.58 8.48 1.18
C ARG A 68 7.72 7.29 2.13
N VAL A 69 8.84 7.18 2.84
CA VAL A 69 9.01 6.19 3.90
C VAL A 69 7.99 6.40 5.03
N ASP A 70 7.73 7.65 5.42
CA ASP A 70 6.71 7.97 6.41
C ASP A 70 5.30 7.59 5.93
N ASN A 71 5.00 7.80 4.63
CA ASN A 71 3.74 7.35 4.03
C ASN A 71 3.62 5.83 4.04
N LEU A 72 4.69 5.10 3.71
CA LEU A 72 4.73 3.63 3.75
C LEU A 72 4.44 3.10 5.15
N PHE A 73 5.08 3.65 6.19
CA PHE A 73 4.82 3.22 7.56
C PHE A 73 3.40 3.51 8.03
N LYS A 74 2.82 4.65 7.62
CA LYS A 74 1.42 4.95 7.89
C LYS A 74 0.48 3.98 7.19
N LEU A 75 0.77 3.62 5.94
CA LEU A 75 -0.02 2.65 5.18
C LEU A 75 0.01 1.28 5.85
N ILE A 76 1.21 0.78 6.19
CA ILE A 76 1.38 -0.53 6.85
C ILE A 76 0.56 -0.59 8.13
N LYS A 77 0.65 0.43 9.00
CA LYS A 77 -0.14 0.49 10.24
C LYS A 77 -1.65 0.45 10.02
N LYS A 78 -2.15 1.05 8.92
CA LYS A 78 -3.58 0.98 8.58
C LYS A 78 -3.95 -0.43 8.09
N LEU A 79 -3.13 -1.03 7.24
CA LEU A 79 -3.35 -2.37 6.71
C LEU A 79 -3.27 -3.45 7.80
N GLU A 80 -2.33 -3.35 8.74
CA GLU A 80 -2.21 -4.26 9.89
C GLU A 80 -3.48 -4.25 10.75
N LYS A 81 -4.04 -3.07 11.05
CA LYS A 81 -5.32 -2.97 11.76
C LYS A 81 -6.45 -3.70 11.04
N ILE A 82 -6.51 -3.61 9.72
CA ILE A 82 -7.54 -4.32 8.93
C ILE A 82 -7.38 -5.84 9.10
N THR A 83 -6.14 -6.34 9.17
CA THR A 83 -5.89 -7.77 9.38
C THR A 83 -6.27 -8.27 10.77
N GLU A 84 -6.19 -7.41 11.79
CA GLU A 84 -6.55 -7.72 13.20
C GLU A 84 -8.07 -7.79 13.45
N PHE A 85 -8.90 -7.08 12.67
CA PHE A 85 -10.36 -7.10 12.83
C PHE A 85 -11.07 -8.20 12.02
N SER A 86 -10.33 -9.01 11.28
CA SER A 86 -10.89 -9.98 10.32
C SER A 86 -10.92 -11.41 10.84
N ASP A 87 -10.95 -11.60 12.17
CA ASP A 87 -11.07 -12.90 12.85
C ASP A 87 -12.33 -12.95 13.73
#